data_AF-A0A5C8A4A9-F1
#
_entry.id   AF-A0A5C8A4A9-F1
#
_cell.length_a   1.000
_cell.length_b   1.000
_cell.length_c   1.000
_cell.angle_alpha   90.00
_cell.angle_beta   90.00
_cell.angle_gamma   90.00
#
_symmetry.space_group_name_H-M   'P 1'
#
loop_
_entity.id
_entity.type
_entity.pdbx_description
1 polymer ?
#
loop_
_entity_poly.entity_id
_entity_poly.type
_entity_poly.pdbx_seq_one_letter_code
_entity_poly.pdbx_strand_id
1 'polypeptide(L)'
;TDGDFPESMYPVLERIELKEGAQVMFVKNDVEKAYFNGKLARVEEVDEKGITVRMYEGAGDKLSSTRYRLKREQWENKRYVVNAATKEQEEQLLGTFEQYPIKLAWAITVHKSQGLTFSKAIIDVGQAFAPGQVYVALSRLRSLEGLSLRTRIEPAVVSSDKDVVAFTQRGSEQEPLPQQLRAKQREYLQQLLTGTFDLGDLLRKVEYTQKDHTETAQFDDDAMKTALQVLRDKLRAEEENTRKFQNQLIRLLMEDRRDELLTRIGKGGAYYGDLLQERMKALYFHIAQVELLTRSKEYANALKEIDGMLMKKIATMAKVGYVASCILNGEEIQRQKDIEQGLAARRAVMVGEARAWAEENRPKSRTGKKKKRRTAADEPSEGMDGAERPERPARPAKGSTYETTYALQKEGFGIDEIAATRSMAKSTIEGHFARGIAEGALEIDGLMPAEERDTIADWMRENTDKSLNDARANFGDRFSFGQLRMVQAWVKREEGV
;
A
#
# COMPACT_ATOMS: atom_id res chain seq x y z
N THR A 1 20.51 8.65 -13.67
CA THR A 1 19.51 7.97 -12.83
C THR A 1 19.85 8.26 -11.39
N ASP A 2 18.85 8.48 -10.54
CA ASP A 2 19.02 8.71 -9.11
C ASP A 2 18.04 7.82 -8.33
N GLY A 3 18.44 7.29 -7.17
CA GLY A 3 17.64 6.35 -6.39
C GLY A 3 17.35 5.01 -7.10
N ASP A 4 16.27 4.33 -6.67
CA ASP A 4 15.83 3.03 -7.17
C ASP A 4 15.00 3.19 -8.46
N PHE A 5 15.66 3.01 -9.60
CA PHE A 5 15.03 2.98 -10.92
C PHE A 5 15.67 1.88 -11.81
N PRO A 6 15.11 0.65 -11.80
CA PRO A 6 15.57 -0.47 -12.62
C PRO A 6 15.68 -0.14 -14.11
N GLU A 7 16.75 -0.62 -14.77
CA GLU A 7 17.01 -0.43 -16.21
C GLU A 7 15.86 -0.95 -17.08
N SER A 8 15.20 -2.04 -16.67
CA SER A 8 14.04 -2.60 -17.38
C SER A 8 12.84 -1.64 -17.48
N MET A 9 12.81 -0.59 -16.66
CA MET A 9 11.78 0.43 -16.67
C MET A 9 12.18 1.69 -17.43
N TYR A 10 13.40 1.75 -17.99
CA TYR A 10 13.87 2.93 -18.71
C TYR A 10 12.93 3.22 -19.89
N PRO A 11 12.31 4.42 -19.93
CA PRO A 11 11.34 4.76 -20.97
C PRO A 11 11.99 5.06 -22.33
N VAL A 12 13.28 5.37 -22.30
CA VAL A 12 14.18 5.57 -23.45
C VAL A 12 15.53 4.93 -23.14
N LEU A 13 16.35 4.72 -24.17
CA LEU A 13 17.70 4.22 -23.98
C LEU A 13 18.50 5.17 -23.07
N GLU A 14 19.26 4.60 -22.14
CA GLU A 14 20.15 5.38 -21.27
C GLU A 14 21.16 6.18 -22.09
N ARG A 15 21.70 5.56 -23.14
CA ARG A 15 22.57 6.19 -24.14
C ARG A 15 21.88 6.18 -25.49
N ILE A 16 21.74 7.37 -26.09
CA ILE A 16 21.18 7.52 -27.44
C ILE A 16 22.26 8.06 -28.38
N GLU A 17 22.50 7.34 -29.46
CA GLU A 17 23.39 7.78 -30.53
C GLU A 17 22.58 8.47 -31.63
N LEU A 18 22.98 9.69 -31.98
CA LEU A 18 22.27 10.51 -32.96
C LEU A 18 23.25 11.10 -33.99
N LYS A 19 22.73 11.37 -35.18
CA LYS A 19 23.40 12.14 -36.23
C LYS A 19 22.44 13.18 -36.78
N GLU A 20 23.00 14.24 -37.35
CA GLU A 20 22.20 15.21 -38.11
C GLU A 20 21.40 14.51 -39.21
N GLY A 21 20.15 14.89 -39.33
CA GLY A 21 19.20 14.28 -40.24
C GLY A 21 18.49 13.03 -39.69
N ALA A 22 18.86 12.53 -38.50
CA ALA A 22 18.18 11.39 -37.88
C ALA A 22 16.69 11.65 -37.64
N GLN A 23 15.84 10.66 -37.92
CA GLN A 23 14.41 10.73 -37.61
C GLN A 23 14.17 10.21 -36.21
N VAL A 24 13.55 11.04 -35.37
CA VAL A 24 13.26 10.76 -33.97
C VAL A 24 11.78 10.98 -33.65
N MET A 25 11.32 10.42 -32.55
CA MET A 25 9.95 10.54 -32.07
C MET A 25 9.96 10.86 -30.58
N PHE A 26 9.12 11.82 -30.18
CA PHE A 26 8.92 12.14 -28.78
C PHE A 26 8.19 11.02 -28.04
N VAL A 27 8.56 10.74 -26.79
CA VAL A 27 7.99 9.66 -25.96
C VAL A 27 7.20 10.14 -24.76
N LYS A 28 7.18 11.44 -24.53
CA LYS A 28 6.51 12.11 -23.42
C LYS A 28 5.67 13.26 -23.98
N ASN A 29 4.64 13.66 -23.26
CA ASN A 29 3.91 14.90 -23.58
C ASN A 29 4.63 16.07 -22.93
N ASP A 30 4.78 17.16 -23.68
CA ASP A 30 5.32 18.39 -23.13
C ASP A 30 4.27 19.13 -22.27
N VAL A 31 4.70 19.67 -21.14
CA VAL A 31 3.85 20.46 -20.24
C VAL A 31 3.43 21.76 -20.91
N GLU A 32 4.33 22.38 -21.68
CA GLU A 32 4.08 23.60 -22.46
C GLU A 32 3.32 23.32 -23.77
N LYS A 33 2.99 22.04 -24.05
CA LYS A 33 2.29 21.55 -25.24
C LYS A 33 3.01 21.83 -26.57
N ALA A 34 4.33 22.00 -26.57
CA ALA A 34 5.10 22.13 -27.81
C ALA A 34 5.13 20.82 -28.63
N TYR A 35 5.07 19.67 -27.96
CA TYR A 35 4.99 18.35 -28.57
C TYR A 35 4.13 17.39 -27.74
N PHE A 36 3.73 16.29 -28.36
CA PHE A 36 3.01 15.19 -27.71
C PHE A 36 3.73 13.87 -27.97
N ASN A 37 3.46 12.86 -27.14
CA ASN A 37 4.01 11.51 -27.28
C ASN A 37 3.62 10.92 -28.65
N GLY A 38 4.62 10.59 -29.45
CA GLY A 38 4.47 10.12 -30.83
C GLY A 38 4.72 11.17 -31.90
N LYS A 39 4.92 12.44 -31.54
CA LYS A 39 5.30 13.50 -32.50
C LYS A 39 6.65 13.16 -33.13
N LEU A 40 6.69 13.10 -34.46
CA LEU A 40 7.93 12.91 -35.21
C LEU A 40 8.72 14.21 -35.33
N ALA A 41 10.05 14.09 -35.34
CA ALA A 41 10.97 15.19 -35.62
C ALA A 41 12.21 14.69 -36.35
N ARG A 42 12.96 15.62 -36.93
CA ARG A 42 14.26 15.38 -37.55
C ARG A 42 15.32 16.17 -36.80
N VAL A 43 16.42 15.51 -36.47
CA VAL A 43 17.59 16.15 -35.86
C VAL A 43 18.20 17.11 -36.88
N GLU A 44 18.37 18.38 -36.48
CA GLU A 44 19.01 19.41 -37.31
C GLU A 44 20.46 19.64 -36.89
N GLU A 45 20.73 19.64 -35.59
CA GLU A 45 22.06 19.95 -35.03
C GLU A 45 22.26 19.20 -33.72
N VAL A 46 23.48 18.67 -33.52
CA VAL A 46 23.93 18.05 -32.27
C VAL A 46 25.28 18.66 -31.91
N ASP A 47 25.32 19.43 -30.82
CA ASP A 47 26.51 20.15 -30.36
C ASP A 47 26.72 19.95 -28.85
N GLU A 48 27.82 20.49 -28.32
CA GLU A 48 28.13 20.45 -26.88
C GLU A 48 27.04 21.12 -26.02
N LYS A 49 26.24 22.02 -26.62
CA LYS A 49 25.17 22.72 -25.94
C LYS A 49 23.89 21.86 -25.87
N GLY A 50 23.80 20.72 -26.58
CA GLY A 50 22.60 19.86 -26.68
C GLY A 50 22.09 19.58 -28.11
N ILE A 51 20.81 19.22 -28.24
CA ILE A 51 20.20 18.73 -29.50
C ILE A 51 19.08 19.66 -29.98
N THR A 52 19.12 20.04 -31.25
CA THR A 52 18.06 20.82 -31.92
C THR A 52 17.34 19.95 -32.95
N VAL A 53 16.01 19.99 -32.95
CA VAL A 53 15.16 19.25 -33.88
C VAL A 53 14.17 20.16 -34.59
N ARG A 54 13.72 19.74 -35.77
CA ARG A 54 12.53 20.27 -36.44
C ARG A 54 11.43 19.24 -36.43
N MET A 55 10.25 19.62 -35.96
CA MET A 55 9.13 18.70 -35.86
C MET A 55 8.43 18.54 -37.21
N TYR A 56 7.89 17.35 -37.47
CA TYR A 56 7.03 17.15 -38.64
C TYR A 56 5.61 17.67 -38.37
N GLU A 57 5.02 18.33 -39.35
CA GLU A 57 3.64 18.79 -39.38
C GLU A 57 2.76 17.86 -40.24
N GLY A 58 1.45 17.92 -40.03
CA GLY A 58 0.52 17.00 -40.68
C GLY A 58 0.77 15.54 -40.27
N ALA A 59 0.68 14.61 -41.21
CA ALA A 59 0.99 13.19 -40.97
C ALA A 59 2.41 12.80 -41.40
N GLY A 60 3.38 13.67 -41.08
CA GLY A 60 4.80 13.40 -41.33
C GLY A 60 5.35 13.94 -42.65
N ASP A 61 4.62 14.83 -43.33
CA ASP A 61 4.95 15.21 -44.71
C ASP A 61 5.89 16.41 -44.83
N LYS A 62 5.85 17.32 -43.85
CA LYS A 62 6.57 18.60 -43.92
C LYS A 62 7.26 18.87 -42.60
N LEU A 63 8.50 19.34 -42.66
CA LEU A 63 9.18 19.86 -41.47
C LEU A 63 8.69 21.27 -41.18
N SER A 64 8.45 21.54 -39.90
CA SER A 64 8.13 22.88 -39.43
C SER A 64 9.29 23.85 -39.72
N SER A 65 8.95 25.12 -39.90
CA SER A 65 9.94 26.20 -39.98
C SER A 65 10.59 26.48 -38.62
N THR A 66 9.93 26.14 -37.52
CA THR A 66 10.39 26.38 -36.16
C THR A 66 11.40 25.31 -35.72
N ARG A 67 12.53 25.77 -35.18
CA ARG A 67 13.52 24.93 -34.49
C ARG A 67 13.13 24.75 -33.03
N TYR A 68 13.28 23.54 -32.51
CA TYR A 68 13.03 23.22 -31.11
C TYR A 68 14.26 22.62 -30.45
N ARG A 69 14.69 23.22 -29.33
CA ARG A 69 15.80 22.72 -28.53
C ARG A 69 15.27 21.69 -27.54
N LEU A 70 15.81 20.47 -27.59
CA LEU A 70 15.37 19.42 -26.67
C LEU A 70 15.74 19.78 -25.22
N LYS A 71 14.75 19.66 -24.33
CA LYS A 71 14.94 19.68 -22.88
C LYS A 71 15.03 18.24 -22.40
N ARG A 72 15.83 17.98 -21.36
CA ARG A 72 15.81 16.70 -20.67
C ARG A 72 14.54 16.63 -19.84
N GLU A 73 13.95 15.45 -19.78
CA GLU A 73 12.73 15.17 -19.04
C GLU A 73 13.02 14.15 -17.95
N GLN A 74 12.36 14.31 -16.81
CA GLN A 74 12.46 13.37 -15.69
C GLN A 74 11.25 12.42 -15.68
N TRP A 75 11.52 11.16 -15.35
CA TRP A 75 10.53 10.11 -15.07
C TRP A 75 10.72 9.63 -13.64
N GLU A 76 9.61 9.30 -12.99
CA GLU A 76 9.56 8.96 -11.56
C GLU A 76 9.16 7.50 -11.37
N ASN A 77 9.90 6.75 -10.56
CA ASN A 77 9.49 5.44 -10.07
C ASN A 77 8.83 5.61 -8.70
N LYS A 78 7.55 5.22 -8.57
CA LYS A 78 6.76 5.40 -7.35
C LYS A 78 6.17 4.09 -6.85
N ARG A 79 6.10 3.94 -5.54
CA ARG A 79 5.39 2.86 -4.86
C ARG A 79 4.26 3.42 -3.99
N TYR A 80 3.14 2.71 -3.96
CA TYR A 80 2.04 3.01 -3.06
C TYR A 80 2.27 2.36 -1.69
N VAL A 81 2.27 3.16 -0.64
CA VAL A 81 2.39 2.72 0.76
C VAL A 81 1.16 3.14 1.54
N VAL A 82 0.74 2.35 2.54
CA VAL A 82 -0.41 2.70 3.38
C VAL A 82 0.06 3.52 4.57
N ASN A 83 -0.41 4.76 4.69
CA ASN A 83 -0.12 5.61 5.82
C ASN A 83 -0.69 5.01 7.12
N ALA A 84 0.16 4.82 8.12
CA ALA A 84 -0.24 4.17 9.38
C ALA A 84 -1.25 4.97 10.21
N ALA A 85 -1.28 6.29 10.04
CA ALA A 85 -2.16 7.22 10.77
C ALA A 85 -3.53 7.37 10.12
N THR A 86 -3.58 7.52 8.78
CA THR A 86 -4.84 7.74 8.03
C THR A 86 -5.43 6.46 7.44
N LYS A 87 -4.62 5.38 7.33
CA LYS A 87 -4.95 4.14 6.60
C LYS A 87 -5.23 4.35 5.11
N GLU A 88 -4.82 5.48 4.55
CA GLU A 88 -4.93 5.78 3.12
C GLU A 88 -3.65 5.40 2.38
N GLN A 89 -3.75 5.20 1.06
CA GLN A 89 -2.60 4.97 0.18
C GLN A 89 -1.91 6.30 -0.14
N GLU A 90 -0.60 6.35 0.02
CA GLU A 90 0.29 7.47 -0.30
C GLU A 90 1.35 7.02 -1.32
N GLU A 91 1.76 7.93 -2.20
CA GLU A 91 2.82 7.70 -3.17
C GLU A 91 4.18 8.02 -2.56
N GLN A 92 5.10 7.05 -2.60
CA GLN A 92 6.50 7.22 -2.23
C GLN A 92 7.38 7.17 -3.47
N LEU A 93 8.16 8.23 -3.71
CA LEU A 93 9.16 8.27 -4.77
C LEU A 93 10.37 7.40 -4.40
N LEU A 94 10.70 6.44 -5.25
CA LEU A 94 11.82 5.49 -5.06
C LEU A 94 13.07 5.93 -5.83
N GLY A 95 12.90 6.49 -7.03
CA GLY A 95 14.00 6.92 -7.88
C GLY A 95 13.50 7.70 -9.09
N THR A 96 14.45 8.30 -9.81
CA THR A 96 14.19 9.11 -10.99
C THR A 96 15.17 8.83 -12.13
N PHE A 97 14.66 8.90 -13.36
CA PHE A 97 15.43 8.75 -14.58
C PHE A 97 15.30 10.04 -15.41
N GLU A 98 16.41 10.60 -15.90
CA GLU A 98 16.40 11.86 -16.64
C GLU A 98 17.13 11.71 -17.98
N GLN A 99 16.45 12.00 -19.09
CA GLN A 99 16.99 11.89 -20.45
C GLN A 99 16.18 12.76 -21.42
N TYR A 100 16.72 13.02 -22.61
CA TYR A 100 15.93 13.60 -23.70
C TYR A 100 14.74 12.68 -24.05
N PRO A 101 13.51 13.21 -24.17
CA PRO A 101 12.30 12.43 -24.37
C PRO A 101 12.12 11.98 -25.82
N ILE A 102 13.17 11.47 -26.45
CA ILE A 102 13.18 11.05 -27.85
C ILE A 102 13.73 9.64 -28.03
N LYS A 103 13.32 8.99 -29.12
CA LYS A 103 13.89 7.73 -29.62
C LYS A 103 13.95 7.73 -31.13
N LEU A 104 14.86 6.95 -31.71
CA LEU A 104 14.94 6.76 -33.15
C LEU A 104 13.62 6.21 -33.69
N ALA A 105 13.20 6.71 -34.85
CA ALA A 105 11.82 6.52 -35.34
C ALA A 105 11.74 6.21 -36.84
N TRP A 106 12.75 5.53 -37.40
CA TRP A 106 12.65 4.97 -38.76
C TRP A 106 11.75 3.74 -38.83
N ALA A 107 11.75 2.94 -37.76
CA ALA A 107 10.88 1.80 -37.59
C ALA A 107 10.22 1.87 -36.23
N ILE A 108 8.93 1.55 -36.18
CA ILE A 108 8.16 1.45 -34.95
C ILE A 108 7.32 0.19 -35.02
N THR A 109 7.14 -0.46 -33.87
CA THR A 109 6.18 -1.57 -33.77
C THR A 109 4.75 -1.05 -33.94
N VAL A 110 3.85 -1.89 -34.46
CA VAL A 110 2.42 -1.57 -34.60
C VAL A 110 1.80 -1.11 -33.26
N HIS A 111 2.17 -1.73 -32.15
CA HIS A 111 1.69 -1.33 -30.82
C HIS A 111 2.09 0.11 -30.46
N LYS A 112 3.32 0.50 -30.76
CA LYS A 112 3.83 1.87 -30.51
C LYS A 112 3.34 2.91 -31.53
N SER A 113 2.65 2.49 -32.59
CA SER A 113 2.04 3.40 -33.56
C SER A 113 0.56 3.69 -33.30
N GLN A 114 -0.06 3.04 -32.30
CA GLN A 114 -1.46 3.29 -31.94
C GLN A 114 -1.72 4.77 -31.65
N GLY A 115 -2.79 5.31 -32.24
CA GLY A 115 -3.14 6.73 -32.15
C GLY A 115 -2.36 7.66 -33.09
N LEU A 116 -1.32 7.17 -33.76
CA LEU A 116 -0.55 7.96 -34.74
C LEU A 116 -1.16 7.86 -36.14
N THR A 117 -0.88 8.85 -36.96
CA THR A 117 -1.31 8.90 -38.36
C THR A 117 -0.13 9.25 -39.25
N PHE A 118 0.09 8.46 -40.30
CA PHE A 118 1.16 8.63 -41.29
C PHE A 118 0.56 8.82 -42.68
N SER A 119 1.22 9.63 -43.49
CA SER A 119 0.87 9.77 -44.90
C SER A 119 1.46 8.65 -45.75
N LYS A 120 2.65 8.15 -45.38
CA LYS A 120 3.31 7.04 -46.05
C LYS A 120 3.97 6.12 -45.03
N ALA A 121 3.88 4.82 -45.24
CA ALA A 121 4.53 3.83 -44.39
C ALA A 121 4.77 2.53 -45.16
N ILE A 122 5.90 1.88 -44.84
CA ILE A 122 6.15 0.50 -45.22
C ILE A 122 5.68 -0.36 -44.05
N ILE A 123 4.71 -1.25 -44.30
CA ILE A 123 4.10 -2.10 -43.30
C ILE A 123 4.53 -3.55 -43.52
N ASP A 124 4.98 -4.19 -42.44
CA ASP A 124 5.32 -5.60 -42.40
C ASP A 124 4.50 -6.29 -41.30
N VAL A 125 3.36 -6.86 -41.68
CA VAL A 125 2.41 -7.52 -40.76
C VAL A 125 2.03 -8.93 -41.22
N GLY A 126 2.86 -9.54 -42.06
CA GLY A 126 2.63 -10.91 -42.55
C GLY A 126 2.62 -11.97 -41.43
N GLN A 127 3.22 -11.67 -40.28
CA GLN A 127 3.25 -12.52 -39.08
C GLN A 127 2.51 -11.90 -37.88
N ALA A 128 1.47 -11.10 -38.13
CA ALA A 128 0.68 -10.58 -37.02
C ALA A 128 0.05 -11.74 -36.21
N PHE A 129 0.12 -11.64 -34.88
CA PHE A 129 -0.29 -12.71 -33.98
C PHE A 129 -1.47 -12.31 -33.09
N ALA A 130 -1.74 -11.01 -32.98
CA ALA A 130 -2.80 -10.47 -32.14
C ALA A 130 -4.03 -10.07 -32.98
N PRO A 131 -5.26 -10.38 -32.53
CA PRO A 131 -6.48 -9.88 -33.16
C PRO A 131 -6.47 -8.37 -33.32
N GLY A 132 -6.89 -7.87 -34.48
CA GLY A 132 -6.95 -6.45 -34.81
C GLY A 132 -5.59 -5.79 -35.13
N GLN A 133 -4.44 -6.46 -34.96
CA GLN A 133 -3.12 -5.87 -35.20
C GLN A 133 -2.93 -5.41 -36.66
N VAL A 134 -3.37 -6.21 -37.63
CA VAL A 134 -3.34 -5.83 -39.05
C VAL A 134 -4.20 -4.59 -39.30
N TYR A 135 -5.41 -4.56 -38.73
CA TYR A 135 -6.30 -3.40 -38.83
C TYR A 135 -5.67 -2.14 -38.20
N VAL A 136 -5.04 -2.27 -37.03
CA VAL A 136 -4.34 -1.16 -36.36
C VAL A 136 -3.23 -0.62 -37.25
N ALA A 137 -2.41 -1.50 -37.85
CA ALA A 137 -1.32 -1.10 -38.74
C ALA A 137 -1.83 -0.34 -39.97
N LEU A 138 -2.82 -0.90 -40.67
CA LEU A 138 -3.38 -0.30 -41.89
C LEU A 138 -4.10 1.03 -41.59
N SER A 139 -4.85 1.12 -40.48
CA SER A 139 -5.55 2.35 -40.06
C SER A 139 -4.62 3.49 -39.63
N ARG A 140 -3.30 3.27 -39.55
CA ARG A 140 -2.36 4.38 -39.32
C ARG A 140 -2.18 5.23 -40.57
N LEU A 141 -2.51 4.72 -41.75
CA LEU A 141 -2.40 5.44 -43.01
C LEU A 141 -3.68 6.21 -43.33
N ARG A 142 -3.52 7.39 -43.93
CA ARG A 142 -4.66 8.20 -44.39
C ARG A 142 -5.30 7.68 -45.67
N SER A 143 -4.52 7.01 -46.52
CA SER A 143 -4.99 6.52 -47.82
C SER A 143 -4.16 5.33 -48.30
N LEU A 144 -4.68 4.62 -49.30
CA LEU A 144 -4.02 3.44 -49.87
C LEU A 144 -2.78 3.80 -50.68
N GLU A 145 -2.70 4.99 -51.27
CA GLU A 145 -1.54 5.45 -52.05
C GLU A 145 -0.27 5.56 -51.20
N GLY A 146 -0.42 5.78 -49.89
CA GLY A 146 0.69 5.83 -48.95
C GLY A 146 1.16 4.47 -48.42
N LEU A 147 0.41 3.40 -48.71
CA LEU A 147 0.68 2.06 -48.19
C LEU A 147 1.67 1.32 -49.08
N SER A 148 2.77 0.86 -48.48
CA SER A 148 3.63 -0.16 -49.09
C SER A 148 3.70 -1.37 -48.18
N LEU A 149 3.36 -2.55 -48.70
CA LEU A 149 3.45 -3.80 -47.95
C LEU A 149 4.77 -4.49 -48.27
N ARG A 150 5.58 -4.76 -47.23
CA ARG A 150 6.81 -5.54 -47.39
C ARG A 150 6.52 -7.03 -47.61
N THR A 151 5.46 -7.51 -46.97
CA THR A 151 5.02 -8.91 -47.02
C THR A 151 3.54 -8.95 -47.37
N ARG A 152 3.11 -9.95 -48.15
CA ARG A 152 1.69 -10.18 -48.45
C ARG A 152 0.92 -10.47 -47.15
N ILE A 153 -0.26 -9.88 -47.01
CA ILE A 153 -1.18 -10.15 -45.90
C ILE A 153 -2.05 -11.35 -46.29
N GLU A 154 -1.88 -12.47 -45.59
CA GLU A 154 -2.74 -13.64 -45.75
C GLU A 154 -4.07 -13.44 -45.01
N PRO A 155 -5.23 -13.84 -45.57
CA PRO A 155 -6.53 -13.67 -44.92
C PRO A 155 -6.62 -14.28 -43.52
N ALA A 156 -5.91 -15.39 -43.28
CA ALA A 156 -5.88 -16.08 -41.99
C ALA A 156 -5.30 -15.22 -40.85
N VAL A 157 -4.47 -14.23 -41.18
CA VAL A 157 -3.82 -13.34 -40.21
C VAL A 157 -4.73 -12.15 -39.85
N VAL A 158 -5.78 -11.92 -40.63
CA VAL A 158 -6.78 -10.87 -40.36
C VAL A 158 -7.88 -11.44 -39.47
N SER A 159 -7.70 -11.34 -38.16
CA SER A 159 -8.70 -11.79 -37.18
C SER A 159 -9.18 -10.66 -36.29
N SER A 160 -10.46 -10.72 -35.90
CA SER A 160 -11.05 -9.85 -34.88
C SER A 160 -11.38 -10.68 -33.64
N ASP A 161 -11.31 -10.04 -32.46
CA ASP A 161 -11.72 -10.66 -31.21
C ASP A 161 -13.25 -10.86 -31.20
N LYS A 162 -13.70 -12.07 -30.86
CA LYS A 162 -15.13 -12.43 -30.87
C LYS A 162 -15.94 -11.62 -29.85
N ASP A 163 -15.36 -11.31 -28.70
CA ASP A 163 -16.04 -10.56 -27.65
C ASP A 163 -16.21 -9.10 -28.06
N VAL A 164 -15.23 -8.53 -28.76
CA VAL A 164 -15.33 -7.18 -29.35
C VAL A 164 -16.44 -7.13 -30.39
N VAL A 165 -16.50 -8.12 -31.30
CA VAL A 165 -17.57 -8.20 -32.30
C VAL A 165 -18.94 -8.33 -31.64
N ALA A 166 -19.07 -9.23 -30.66
CA ALA A 166 -20.32 -9.42 -29.92
C ALA A 166 -20.71 -8.17 -29.11
N PHE A 167 -19.75 -7.43 -28.56
CA PHE A 167 -20.00 -6.16 -27.90
C PHE A 167 -20.51 -5.10 -28.87
N THR A 168 -19.86 -4.92 -30.02
CA THR A 168 -20.28 -3.95 -31.05
C THR A 168 -21.67 -4.26 -31.60
N GLN A 169 -21.98 -5.55 -31.83
CA GLN A 169 -23.30 -5.97 -32.30
C GLN A 169 -24.41 -5.73 -31.26
N ARG A 170 -24.10 -5.92 -29.96
CA ARG A 170 -25.03 -5.60 -28.87
C ARG A 170 -25.23 -4.10 -28.67
N GLY A 171 -24.29 -3.27 -29.10
CA GLY A 171 -24.34 -1.81 -28.91
C GLY A 171 -25.58 -1.14 -29.53
N SER A 172 -26.15 -1.70 -30.60
CA SER A 172 -27.38 -1.19 -31.22
C SER A 172 -28.66 -1.52 -30.45
N GLU A 173 -28.62 -2.46 -29.50
CA GLU A 173 -29.77 -2.92 -28.71
C GLU A 173 -29.79 -2.35 -27.29
N GLN A 174 -28.77 -1.57 -26.91
CA GLN A 174 -28.64 -1.02 -25.56
C GLN A 174 -29.59 0.17 -25.36
N GLU A 175 -30.20 0.24 -24.18
CA GLU A 175 -30.95 1.43 -23.75
C GLU A 175 -30.05 2.68 -23.81
N PRO A 176 -30.61 3.88 -24.02
CA PRO A 176 -29.83 5.11 -24.02
C PRO A 176 -28.99 5.26 -22.75
N LEU A 177 -27.68 5.50 -22.91
CA LEU A 177 -26.73 5.64 -21.79
C LEU A 177 -27.20 6.58 -20.66
N PRO A 178 -27.87 7.73 -20.93
CA PRO A 178 -28.37 8.59 -19.86
C PRO A 178 -29.42 7.94 -18.96
N GLN A 179 -30.27 7.05 -19.51
CA GLN A 179 -31.30 6.35 -18.73
C GLN A 179 -30.65 5.27 -17.86
N GLN A 180 -29.74 4.48 -18.44
CA GLN A 180 -28.96 3.50 -17.70
C GLN A 180 -28.14 4.16 -16.58
N LEU A 181 -27.51 5.30 -16.86
CA LEU A 181 -26.73 6.05 -15.86
C LEU A 181 -27.61 6.49 -14.68
N ARG A 182 -28.79 7.05 -14.94
CA ARG A 182 -29.73 7.45 -13.87
C ARG A 182 -30.18 6.25 -13.03
N ALA A 183 -30.50 5.13 -13.67
CA ALA A 183 -30.87 3.90 -12.96
C ALA A 183 -29.73 3.39 -12.07
N LYS A 184 -28.51 3.36 -12.61
CA LYS A 184 -27.32 2.91 -11.88
C LYS A 184 -26.87 3.87 -10.78
N GLN A 185 -27.05 5.18 -10.96
CA GLN A 185 -26.85 6.17 -9.90
C GLN A 185 -27.81 5.96 -8.74
N ARG A 186 -29.09 5.66 -9.01
CA ARG A 186 -30.08 5.34 -7.97
C ARG A 186 -29.74 4.05 -7.24
N GLU A 187 -29.38 3.00 -7.97
CA GLU A 187 -28.92 1.73 -7.39
C GLU A 187 -27.69 1.92 -6.50
N TYR A 188 -26.70 2.68 -6.97
CA TYR A 188 -25.51 3.01 -6.20
C TYR A 188 -25.84 3.83 -4.95
N LEU A 189 -26.72 4.84 -5.04
CA LEU A 189 -27.15 5.62 -3.88
C LEU A 189 -27.85 4.73 -2.84
N GLN A 190 -28.72 3.80 -3.27
CA GLN A 190 -29.36 2.86 -2.37
C GLN A 190 -28.33 2.00 -1.63
N GLN A 191 -27.35 1.45 -2.35
CA GLN A 191 -26.28 0.65 -1.76
C GLN A 191 -25.41 1.47 -0.81
N LEU A 192 -25.04 2.70 -1.21
CA LEU A 192 -24.24 3.62 -0.42
C LEU A 192 -24.94 3.98 0.89
N LEU A 193 -26.21 4.37 0.84
CA LEU A 193 -26.97 4.78 2.02
C LEU A 193 -27.19 3.61 2.98
N THR A 194 -27.56 2.44 2.44
CA THR A 194 -27.74 1.23 3.27
C THR A 194 -26.42 0.82 3.90
N GLY A 195 -25.35 0.71 3.11
CA GLY A 195 -24.03 0.31 3.58
C GLY A 195 -23.35 1.31 4.50
N THR A 196 -23.64 2.61 4.41
CA THR A 196 -23.03 3.64 5.29
C THR A 196 -23.51 3.47 6.73
N PHE A 197 -24.81 3.25 6.91
CA PHE A 197 -25.43 3.18 8.23
C PHE A 197 -25.54 1.75 8.76
N ASP A 198 -25.16 0.73 8.00
CA ASP A 198 -25.14 -0.65 8.49
C ASP A 198 -23.99 -0.87 9.50
N LEU A 199 -24.32 -1.30 10.72
CA LEU A 199 -23.35 -1.63 11.78
C LEU A 199 -23.15 -3.15 11.94
N GLY A 200 -23.80 -3.98 11.13
CA GLY A 200 -23.81 -5.44 11.26
C GLY A 200 -22.42 -6.07 11.19
N ASP A 201 -21.60 -5.70 10.21
CA ASP A 201 -20.23 -6.21 10.07
C ASP A 201 -19.36 -5.87 11.28
N LEU A 202 -19.47 -4.63 11.76
CA LEU A 202 -18.74 -4.16 12.94
C LEU A 202 -19.20 -4.93 14.18
N LEU A 203 -20.50 -5.09 14.37
CA LEU A 203 -21.07 -5.85 15.48
C LEU A 203 -20.59 -7.31 15.46
N ARG A 204 -20.66 -7.97 14.31
CA ARG A 204 -20.14 -9.35 14.14
C ARG A 204 -18.66 -9.45 14.47
N LYS A 205 -17.85 -8.47 14.07
CA LYS A 205 -16.42 -8.45 14.43
C LYS A 205 -16.20 -8.28 15.93
N VAL A 206 -16.96 -7.40 16.59
CA VAL A 206 -16.90 -7.21 18.04
C VAL A 206 -17.30 -8.49 18.77
N GLU A 207 -18.39 -9.15 18.35
CA GLU A 207 -18.86 -10.41 18.93
C GLU A 207 -17.87 -11.55 18.75
N TYR A 208 -17.31 -11.69 17.54
CA TYR A 208 -16.27 -12.67 17.26
C TYR A 208 -15.05 -12.43 18.15
N THR A 209 -14.56 -11.19 18.23
CA THR A 209 -13.38 -10.83 19.03
C THR A 209 -13.64 -11.08 20.53
N GLN A 210 -14.84 -10.80 21.02
CA GLN A 210 -15.22 -11.08 22.40
C GLN A 210 -15.24 -12.59 22.69
N LYS A 211 -15.68 -13.41 21.74
CA LYS A 211 -15.75 -14.87 21.89
C LYS A 211 -14.38 -15.54 21.77
N ASP A 212 -13.54 -15.08 20.86
CA ASP A 212 -12.23 -15.66 20.54
C ASP A 212 -11.19 -15.37 21.65
N HIS A 213 -11.32 -14.22 22.32
CA HIS A 213 -10.40 -13.77 23.35
C HIS A 213 -10.95 -13.95 24.77
N THR A 214 -11.21 -15.21 25.18
CA THR A 214 -11.73 -15.53 26.52
C THR A 214 -10.75 -15.22 27.66
N GLU A 215 -9.45 -15.06 27.36
CA GLU A 215 -8.43 -14.62 28.30
C GLU A 215 -8.70 -13.23 28.89
N THR A 216 -9.53 -12.42 28.23
CA THR A 216 -9.99 -11.11 28.73
C THR A 216 -10.74 -11.22 30.07
N ALA A 217 -11.35 -12.36 30.37
CA ALA A 217 -11.98 -12.61 31.68
C ALA A 217 -10.96 -12.63 32.83
N GLN A 218 -9.67 -12.79 32.53
CA GLN A 218 -8.58 -12.83 33.51
C GLN A 218 -7.99 -11.45 33.84
N PHE A 219 -8.50 -10.37 33.24
CA PHE A 219 -8.09 -9.02 33.63
C PHE A 219 -8.45 -8.75 35.10
N ASP A 220 -7.68 -7.92 35.79
CA ASP A 220 -8.02 -7.54 37.17
C ASP A 220 -9.08 -6.44 37.22
N ASP A 221 -9.14 -5.60 36.17
CA ASP A 221 -10.08 -4.48 36.04
C ASP A 221 -11.39 -4.94 35.38
N ASP A 222 -12.51 -4.76 36.08
CA ASP A 222 -13.85 -5.10 35.60
C ASP A 222 -14.28 -4.26 34.38
N ALA A 223 -13.80 -3.03 34.26
CA ALA A 223 -14.02 -2.20 33.07
C ALA A 223 -13.33 -2.82 31.84
N MET A 224 -12.12 -3.36 32.00
CA MET A 224 -11.42 -4.05 30.90
C MET A 224 -12.10 -5.37 30.51
N LYS A 225 -12.60 -6.14 31.49
CA LYS A 225 -13.35 -7.40 31.21
C LYS A 225 -14.61 -7.14 30.39
N THR A 226 -15.28 -6.01 30.64
CA THR A 226 -16.57 -5.69 30.05
C THR A 226 -16.48 -4.71 28.88
N ALA A 227 -15.29 -4.24 28.49
CA ALA A 227 -15.13 -3.21 27.46
C ALA A 227 -15.79 -3.58 26.11
N LEU A 228 -15.51 -4.77 25.56
CA LEU A 228 -16.14 -5.23 24.31
C LEU A 228 -17.61 -5.56 24.49
N GLN A 229 -18.01 -6.04 25.67
CA GLN A 229 -19.41 -6.28 26.02
C GLN A 229 -20.22 -4.98 25.97
N VAL A 230 -19.71 -3.90 26.58
CA VAL A 230 -20.32 -2.57 26.56
C VAL A 230 -20.40 -2.03 25.13
N LEU A 231 -19.32 -2.15 24.35
CA LEU A 231 -19.31 -1.73 22.94
C LEU A 231 -20.40 -2.48 22.14
N ARG A 232 -20.44 -3.80 22.28
CA ARG A 232 -21.43 -4.65 21.60
C ARG A 232 -22.86 -4.27 21.98
N ASP A 233 -23.15 -4.12 23.26
CA ASP A 233 -24.50 -3.83 23.74
C ASP A 233 -24.96 -2.44 23.27
N LYS A 234 -24.05 -1.45 23.22
CA LYS A 234 -24.33 -0.14 22.64
C LYS A 234 -24.60 -0.20 21.14
N LEU A 235 -23.86 -1.01 20.37
CA LEU A 235 -24.12 -1.21 18.95
C LEU A 235 -25.45 -1.94 18.69
N ARG A 236 -25.76 -2.98 19.48
CA ARG A 236 -27.04 -3.71 19.39
C ARG A 236 -28.25 -2.84 19.73
N ALA A 237 -28.12 -1.95 20.72
CA ALA A 237 -29.20 -1.04 21.09
C ALA A 237 -29.65 -0.13 19.93
N GLU A 238 -28.76 0.13 18.98
CA GLU A 238 -29.04 0.96 17.80
C GLU A 238 -29.55 0.18 16.59
N GLU A 239 -29.63 -1.15 16.65
CA GLU A 239 -29.98 -1.99 15.49
C GLU A 239 -31.38 -1.65 14.93
N GLU A 240 -32.39 -1.55 15.80
CA GLU A 240 -33.74 -1.21 15.37
C GLU A 240 -33.85 0.22 14.84
N ASN A 241 -33.18 1.17 15.50
CA ASN A 241 -33.14 2.57 15.11
C ASN A 241 -32.47 2.73 13.73
N THR A 242 -31.35 2.06 13.54
CA THR A 242 -30.59 2.00 12.28
C THR A 242 -31.44 1.44 11.14
N ARG A 243 -32.14 0.33 11.38
CA ARG A 243 -33.04 -0.29 10.38
C ARG A 243 -34.17 0.64 9.98
N LYS A 244 -34.83 1.30 10.95
CA LYS A 244 -35.90 2.29 10.67
C LYS A 244 -35.36 3.47 9.89
N PHE A 245 -34.16 3.95 10.24
CA PHE A 245 -33.50 5.04 9.56
C PHE A 245 -33.12 4.71 8.11
N GLN A 246 -32.53 3.54 7.85
CA GLN A 246 -32.22 3.08 6.49
C GLN A 246 -33.49 2.98 5.63
N ASN A 247 -34.56 2.38 6.16
CA ASN A 247 -35.84 2.29 5.46
C ASN A 247 -36.41 3.67 5.11
N GLN A 248 -36.26 4.65 6.02
CA GLN A 248 -36.64 6.03 5.76
C GLN A 248 -35.82 6.65 4.62
N LEU A 249 -34.50 6.45 4.60
CA LEU A 249 -33.63 6.96 3.52
C LEU A 249 -33.99 6.36 2.17
N ILE A 250 -34.21 5.04 2.11
CA ILE A 250 -34.61 4.34 0.88
C ILE A 250 -35.96 4.87 0.40
N ARG A 251 -36.93 5.05 1.31
CA ARG A 251 -38.23 5.62 0.96
C ARG A 251 -38.11 7.02 0.37
N LEU A 252 -37.33 7.92 1.00
CA LEU A 252 -37.11 9.27 0.49
C LEU A 252 -36.41 9.28 -0.88
N LEU A 253 -35.48 8.34 -1.11
CA LEU A 253 -34.82 8.14 -2.40
C LEU A 253 -35.80 7.66 -3.49
N MET A 254 -36.68 6.69 -3.16
CA MET A 254 -37.68 6.17 -4.10
C MET A 254 -38.77 7.19 -4.42
N GLU A 255 -39.17 8.02 -3.46
CA GLU A 255 -40.14 9.11 -3.63
C GLU A 255 -39.52 10.36 -4.30
N ASP A 256 -38.22 10.33 -4.66
CA ASP A 256 -37.48 11.46 -5.26
C ASP A 256 -37.49 12.74 -4.40
N ARG A 257 -37.64 12.60 -3.07
CA ARG A 257 -37.72 13.71 -2.10
C ARG A 257 -36.33 14.18 -1.69
N ARG A 258 -35.65 14.82 -2.65
CA ARG A 258 -34.24 15.17 -2.59
C ARG A 258 -33.81 15.98 -1.35
N ASP A 259 -34.45 17.11 -1.09
CA ASP A 259 -34.00 18.01 -0.01
C ASP A 259 -34.18 17.38 1.37
N GLU A 260 -35.26 16.62 1.53
CA GLU A 260 -35.55 15.87 2.75
C GLU A 260 -34.58 14.70 2.93
N LEU A 261 -34.22 14.02 1.84
CA LEU A 261 -33.21 12.97 1.84
C LEU A 261 -31.86 13.55 2.32
N LEU A 262 -31.37 14.63 1.70
CA LEU A 262 -30.09 15.24 2.06
C LEU A 262 -30.09 15.77 3.50
N THR A 263 -31.18 16.42 3.93
CA THR A 263 -31.35 16.85 5.32
C THR A 263 -31.30 15.66 6.28
N ARG A 264 -31.97 14.56 5.93
CA ARG A 264 -32.04 13.36 6.78
C ARG A 264 -30.71 12.63 6.84
N ILE A 265 -29.98 12.57 5.73
CA ILE A 265 -28.60 12.05 5.66
C ILE A 265 -27.70 12.89 6.58
N GLY A 266 -27.75 14.22 6.50
CA GLY A 266 -26.95 15.10 7.35
C GLY A 266 -27.22 14.87 8.85
N LYS A 267 -28.51 14.82 9.24
CA LYS A 267 -28.90 14.53 10.64
C LYS A 267 -28.44 13.16 11.11
N GLY A 268 -28.58 12.13 10.28
CA GLY A 268 -28.12 10.78 10.60
C GLY A 268 -26.59 10.70 10.69
N GLY A 269 -25.88 11.32 9.75
CA GLY A 269 -24.42 11.39 9.73
C GLY A 269 -23.86 12.03 10.99
N ALA A 270 -24.46 13.12 11.47
CA ALA A 270 -24.09 13.74 12.74
C ALA A 270 -24.36 12.81 13.94
N TYR A 271 -25.59 12.29 14.06
CA TYR A 271 -25.99 11.41 15.17
C TYR A 271 -25.12 10.14 15.27
N TYR A 272 -25.00 9.38 14.18
CA TYR A 272 -24.20 8.15 14.18
C TYR A 272 -22.71 8.45 14.22
N GLY A 273 -22.27 9.58 13.65
CA GLY A 273 -20.89 10.05 13.75
C GLY A 273 -20.49 10.29 15.20
N ASP A 274 -21.30 11.00 15.98
CA ASP A 274 -21.04 11.28 17.40
C ASP A 274 -21.10 10.00 18.24
N LEU A 275 -22.12 9.15 17.99
CA LEU A 275 -22.24 7.84 18.63
C LEU A 275 -20.97 7.00 18.43
N LEU A 276 -20.50 6.84 17.19
CA LEU A 276 -19.34 6.02 16.89
C LEU A 276 -18.03 6.66 17.37
N GLN A 277 -17.92 8.00 17.35
CA GLN A 277 -16.76 8.69 17.91
C GLN A 277 -16.63 8.46 19.42
N GLU A 278 -17.74 8.49 20.16
CA GLU A 278 -17.72 8.20 21.60
C GLU A 278 -17.26 6.75 21.87
N ARG A 279 -17.75 5.79 21.08
CA ARG A 279 -17.33 4.38 21.18
C ARG A 279 -15.88 4.16 20.77
N MET A 280 -15.42 4.88 19.75
CA MET A 280 -14.03 4.85 19.31
C MET A 280 -13.10 5.41 20.39
N LYS A 281 -13.48 6.50 21.07
CA LYS A 281 -12.72 7.01 22.22
C LYS A 281 -12.60 5.95 23.32
N ALA A 282 -13.71 5.32 23.73
CA ALA A 282 -13.67 4.24 24.73
C ALA A 282 -12.77 3.06 24.29
N LEU A 283 -12.82 2.70 23.00
CA LEU A 283 -11.96 1.66 22.43
C LEU A 283 -10.47 2.04 22.51
N TYR A 284 -10.10 3.29 22.26
CA TYR A 284 -8.71 3.73 22.36
C TYR A 284 -8.15 3.64 23.78
N PHE A 285 -8.95 4.00 24.79
CA PHE A 285 -8.55 3.81 26.20
C PHE A 285 -8.30 2.33 26.49
N HIS A 286 -9.19 1.45 26.04
CA HIS A 286 -9.01 0.01 26.21
C HIS A 286 -7.78 -0.52 25.47
N ILE A 287 -7.56 -0.11 24.21
CA ILE A 287 -6.35 -0.47 23.45
C ILE A 287 -5.10 -0.04 24.20
N ALA A 288 -5.05 1.19 24.71
CA ALA A 288 -3.90 1.71 25.44
C ALA A 288 -3.62 0.91 26.73
N GLN A 289 -4.65 0.53 27.49
CA GLN A 289 -4.51 -0.34 28.66
C GLN A 289 -3.97 -1.73 28.27
N VAL A 290 -4.54 -2.33 27.23
CA VAL A 290 -4.16 -3.66 26.75
C VAL A 290 -2.72 -3.69 26.24
N GLU A 291 -2.25 -2.63 25.56
CA GLU A 291 -0.87 -2.51 25.07
C GLU A 291 0.18 -2.46 26.19
N LEU A 292 -0.21 -2.07 27.40
CA LEU A 292 0.67 -2.07 28.58
C LEU A 292 0.75 -3.45 29.27
N LEU A 293 -0.19 -4.35 28.98
CA LEU A 293 -0.18 -5.70 29.51
C LEU A 293 0.81 -6.61 28.78
N THR A 294 1.39 -7.55 29.51
CA THR A 294 2.20 -8.61 28.89
C THR A 294 1.30 -9.68 28.29
N ARG A 295 1.69 -10.24 27.14
CA ARG A 295 0.99 -11.34 26.44
C ARG A 295 -0.42 -10.99 25.94
N SER A 296 -0.65 -9.73 25.56
CA SER A 296 -1.92 -9.23 25.05
C SER A 296 -1.89 -8.82 23.57
N LYS A 297 -0.79 -9.12 22.85
CA LYS A 297 -0.53 -8.61 21.50
C LYS A 297 -1.61 -9.03 20.48
N GLU A 298 -2.06 -10.28 20.54
CA GLU A 298 -3.10 -10.81 19.64
C GLU A 298 -4.42 -10.07 19.86
N TYR A 299 -4.85 -9.94 21.11
CA TYR A 299 -6.04 -9.16 21.47
C TYR A 299 -5.91 -7.68 21.08
N ALA A 300 -4.76 -7.05 21.33
CA ALA A 300 -4.49 -5.67 20.93
C ALA A 300 -4.60 -5.48 19.40
N ASN A 301 -4.15 -6.46 18.61
CA ASN A 301 -4.30 -6.43 17.17
C ASN A 301 -5.77 -6.58 16.75
N ALA A 302 -6.53 -7.49 17.39
CA ALA A 302 -7.95 -7.63 17.11
C ALA A 302 -8.75 -6.35 17.44
N LEU A 303 -8.39 -5.63 18.51
CA LEU A 303 -8.96 -4.31 18.82
C LEU A 303 -8.59 -3.24 17.77
N LYS A 304 -7.36 -3.28 17.22
CA LYS A 304 -6.93 -2.38 16.14
C LYS A 304 -7.67 -2.64 14.82
N GLU A 305 -8.11 -3.87 14.57
CA GLU A 305 -8.98 -4.16 13.43
C GLU A 305 -10.36 -3.52 13.61
N ILE A 306 -10.92 -3.59 14.83
CA ILE A 306 -12.17 -2.90 15.18
C ILE A 306 -12.01 -1.37 15.04
N ASP A 307 -10.88 -0.80 15.48
CA ASP A 307 -10.51 0.62 15.25
C ASP A 307 -10.57 0.96 13.75
N GLY A 308 -9.90 0.17 12.91
CA GLY A 308 -9.92 0.38 11.46
C GLY A 308 -11.32 0.34 10.85
N MET A 309 -12.19 -0.57 11.31
CA MET A 309 -13.58 -0.64 10.85
C MET A 309 -14.41 0.57 11.30
N LEU A 310 -14.25 1.01 12.55
CA LEU A 310 -14.90 2.22 13.08
C LEU A 310 -14.46 3.47 12.32
N MET A 311 -13.17 3.65 12.11
CA MET A 311 -12.61 4.77 11.34
C MET A 311 -13.17 4.82 9.93
N LYS A 312 -13.22 3.67 9.23
CA LYS A 312 -13.82 3.59 7.89
C LYS A 312 -15.29 3.99 7.92
N LYS A 313 -16.08 3.50 8.89
CA LYS A 313 -17.51 3.85 9.01
C LYS A 313 -17.74 5.34 9.29
N ILE A 314 -17.00 5.92 10.24
CA ILE A 314 -17.07 7.35 10.57
C ILE A 314 -16.70 8.20 9.33
N ALA A 315 -15.65 7.82 8.61
CA ALA A 315 -15.24 8.52 7.39
C ALA A 315 -16.33 8.44 6.29
N THR A 316 -16.94 7.27 6.08
CA THR A 316 -18.05 7.14 5.13
C THR A 316 -19.27 7.97 5.56
N MET A 317 -19.64 7.97 6.85
CA MET A 317 -20.74 8.78 7.38
C MET A 317 -20.50 10.29 7.26
N ALA A 318 -19.25 10.74 7.37
CA ALA A 318 -18.91 12.14 7.16
C ALA A 318 -19.01 12.55 5.67
N LYS A 319 -18.70 11.63 4.75
CA LYS A 319 -18.65 11.90 3.29
C LYS A 319 -19.98 11.64 2.57
N VAL A 320 -20.87 10.81 3.11
CA VAL A 320 -22.08 10.33 2.40
C VAL A 320 -23.01 11.46 1.96
N GLY A 321 -23.15 12.53 2.76
CA GLY A 321 -24.00 13.67 2.40
C GLY A 321 -23.47 14.40 1.16
N TYR A 322 -22.15 14.63 1.09
CA TYR A 322 -21.49 15.23 -0.05
C TYR A 322 -21.62 14.35 -1.30
N VAL A 323 -21.30 13.05 -1.18
CA VAL A 323 -21.38 12.10 -2.30
C VAL A 323 -22.81 12.00 -2.84
N ALA A 324 -23.81 11.91 -1.95
CA ALA A 324 -25.21 11.87 -2.34
C ALA A 324 -25.64 13.16 -3.07
N SER A 325 -25.22 14.33 -2.56
CA SER A 325 -25.51 15.61 -3.21
C SER A 325 -24.92 15.70 -4.61
N CYS A 326 -23.64 15.33 -4.79
CA CYS A 326 -22.99 15.38 -6.10
C CYS A 326 -23.68 14.48 -7.12
N ILE A 327 -24.02 13.24 -6.73
CA ILE A 327 -24.71 12.31 -7.64
C ILE A 327 -26.09 12.84 -8.04
N LEU A 328 -26.85 13.40 -7.09
CA LEU A 328 -28.18 13.97 -7.37
C LEU A 328 -28.11 15.26 -8.19
N ASN A 329 -26.97 15.97 -8.18
CA ASN A 329 -26.71 17.15 -9.01
C ASN A 329 -26.09 16.82 -10.38
N GLY A 330 -25.53 15.63 -10.57
CA GLY A 330 -24.65 15.35 -11.71
C GLY A 330 -23.31 16.10 -11.62
N GLU A 331 -22.86 16.41 -10.40
CA GLU A 331 -21.55 17.00 -10.14
C GLU A 331 -20.48 15.91 -9.98
N GLU A 332 -19.25 16.24 -10.34
CA GLU A 332 -18.11 15.36 -10.14
C GLU A 332 -17.75 15.25 -8.65
N ILE A 333 -17.52 14.01 -8.18
CA ILE A 333 -17.13 13.75 -6.79
C ILE A 333 -15.65 14.04 -6.63
N GLN A 334 -15.31 15.03 -5.81
CA GLN A 334 -13.93 15.39 -5.50
C GLN A 334 -13.49 14.85 -4.14
N ARG A 335 -12.18 14.71 -3.95
CA ARG A 335 -11.59 14.26 -2.68
C ARG A 335 -11.80 15.31 -1.59
N GLN A 336 -12.43 14.90 -0.49
CA GLN A 336 -12.73 15.76 0.66
C GLN A 336 -11.56 15.77 1.65
N LYS A 337 -10.46 16.45 1.28
CA LYS A 337 -9.23 16.50 2.09
C LYS A 337 -9.46 17.07 3.49
N ASP A 338 -10.32 18.07 3.63
CA ASP A 338 -10.60 18.70 4.93
C ASP A 338 -11.27 17.73 5.91
N ILE A 339 -12.19 16.89 5.41
CA ILE A 339 -12.83 15.83 6.21
C ILE A 339 -11.77 14.79 6.63
N GLU A 340 -10.91 14.36 5.70
CA GLU A 340 -9.84 13.38 5.94
C GLU A 340 -8.86 13.90 7.01
N GLN A 341 -8.37 15.12 6.86
CA GLN A 341 -7.45 15.77 7.80
C GLN A 341 -8.12 15.99 9.17
N GLY A 342 -9.37 16.43 9.18
CA GLY A 342 -10.13 16.63 10.43
C GLY A 342 -10.31 15.34 11.23
N LEU A 343 -10.62 14.23 10.56
CA LEU A 343 -10.74 12.92 11.21
C LEU A 343 -9.39 12.39 11.70
N ALA A 344 -8.33 12.57 10.90
CA ALA A 344 -6.96 12.18 11.30
C ALA A 344 -6.48 12.96 12.53
N ALA A 345 -6.73 14.27 12.57
CA ALA A 345 -6.39 15.13 13.71
C ALA A 345 -7.14 14.71 14.98
N ARG A 346 -8.46 14.48 14.89
CA ARG A 346 -9.28 14.00 16.01
C ARG A 346 -8.78 12.65 16.54
N ARG A 347 -8.42 11.74 15.65
CA ARG A 347 -7.83 10.45 16.03
C ARG A 347 -6.51 10.62 16.77
N ALA A 348 -5.61 11.45 16.25
CA ALA A 348 -4.32 11.69 16.89
C ALA A 348 -4.48 12.21 18.33
N VAL A 349 -5.42 13.14 18.54
CA VAL A 349 -5.77 13.66 19.87
C VAL A 349 -6.29 12.54 20.78
N MET A 350 -7.31 11.78 20.36
CA MET A 350 -7.89 10.73 21.20
C MET A 350 -6.90 9.61 21.55
N VAL A 351 -6.05 9.21 20.61
CA VAL A 351 -5.00 8.20 20.85
C VAL A 351 -3.94 8.75 21.80
N GLY A 352 -3.56 10.02 21.66
CA GLY A 352 -2.64 10.70 22.58
C GLY A 352 -3.18 10.75 24.01
N GLU A 353 -4.43 11.20 24.18
CA GLU A 353 -5.14 11.23 25.47
C GLU A 353 -5.20 9.84 26.11
N ALA A 354 -5.59 8.83 25.35
CA ALA A 354 -5.71 7.46 25.83
C ALA A 354 -4.37 6.88 26.30
N ARG A 355 -3.28 7.15 25.57
CA ARG A 355 -1.93 6.69 25.92
C ARG A 355 -1.40 7.39 27.17
N ALA A 356 -1.56 8.70 27.27
CA ALA A 356 -1.15 9.47 28.45
C ALA A 356 -1.89 8.98 29.70
N TRP A 357 -3.22 8.83 29.60
CA TRP A 357 -4.04 8.32 30.69
C TRP A 357 -3.63 6.91 31.11
N ALA A 358 -3.34 6.01 30.16
CA ALA A 358 -2.94 4.63 30.47
C ALA A 358 -1.57 4.54 31.16
N GLU A 359 -0.63 5.45 30.85
CA GLU A 359 0.67 5.51 31.54
C GLU A 359 0.53 6.01 32.99
N GLU A 360 -0.40 6.93 33.26
CA GLU A 360 -0.74 7.37 34.62
C GLU A 360 -1.54 6.30 35.39
N ASN A 361 -2.40 5.55 34.69
CA ASN A 361 -3.33 4.57 35.25
C ASN A 361 -2.93 3.14 34.86
N ARG A 362 -1.64 2.79 35.07
CA ARG A 362 -1.10 1.50 34.64
C ARG A 362 -1.90 0.32 35.21
N PRO A 363 -2.44 -0.57 34.36
CA PRO A 363 -3.20 -1.72 34.84
C PRO A 363 -2.29 -2.68 35.61
N LYS A 364 -2.82 -3.26 36.69
CA LYS A 364 -2.08 -4.22 37.52
C LYS A 364 -1.74 -5.46 36.68
N SER A 365 -0.45 -5.79 36.60
CA SER A 365 0.08 -6.90 35.82
C SER A 365 -0.21 -8.24 36.49
N ARG A 366 -1.40 -8.81 36.29
CA ARG A 366 -1.72 -10.16 36.79
C ARG A 366 -2.57 -11.00 35.82
N THR A 367 -2.27 -10.94 34.53
CA THR A 367 -2.65 -12.01 33.60
C THR A 367 -1.77 -13.25 33.83
N GLY A 368 -2.05 -14.03 34.88
CA GLY A 368 -1.50 -15.37 35.08
C GLY A 368 -1.18 -15.78 36.53
N LYS A 369 -1.95 -16.75 37.06
CA LYS A 369 -1.78 -17.63 38.26
C LYS A 369 -1.07 -17.06 39.51
N LYS A 370 -1.81 -17.05 40.64
CA LYS A 370 -1.27 -16.89 42.02
C LYS A 370 -0.07 -17.84 42.24
N LYS A 371 1.13 -17.28 42.42
CA LYS A 371 2.17 -17.94 43.20
C LYS A 371 1.63 -18.04 44.63
N LYS A 372 1.46 -19.27 45.12
CA LYS A 372 0.96 -19.60 46.46
C LYS A 372 1.79 -18.83 47.49
N ARG A 373 1.18 -17.88 48.20
CA ARG A 373 1.79 -17.16 49.31
C ARG A 373 1.90 -18.18 50.45
N ARG A 374 3.11 -18.67 50.74
CA ARG A 374 3.35 -19.44 51.98
C ARG A 374 3.08 -18.47 53.13
N THR A 375 2.15 -18.84 54.01
CA THR A 375 1.92 -18.17 55.29
C THR A 375 3.16 -18.36 56.16
N ALA A 376 3.50 -17.33 56.92
CA ALA A 376 4.53 -17.38 57.95
C ALA A 376 4.03 -18.25 59.12
N ALA A 377 4.45 -19.51 59.11
CA ALA A 377 4.55 -20.39 60.26
C ALA A 377 5.62 -21.42 59.87
N ASP A 378 6.68 -21.50 60.67
CA ASP A 378 7.90 -22.29 60.55
C ASP A 378 9.15 -21.45 60.24
N GLU A 379 9.67 -20.83 61.30
CA GLU A 379 11.09 -20.47 61.41
C GLU A 379 11.93 -21.77 61.44
N PRO A 380 13.03 -21.87 60.68
CA PRO A 380 13.99 -22.95 60.84
C PRO A 380 15.07 -22.57 61.86
N SER A 381 15.42 -23.53 62.73
CA SER A 381 16.56 -23.46 63.64
C SER A 381 17.89 -23.34 62.90
N GLU A 382 18.82 -22.64 63.54
CA GLU A 382 20.18 -22.34 63.12
C GLU A 382 20.99 -23.56 62.63
N GLY A 383 21.85 -23.33 61.63
CA GLY A 383 22.87 -24.28 61.20
C GLY A 383 23.56 -23.95 59.87
N MET A 384 24.70 -23.26 59.97
CA MET A 384 25.95 -23.48 59.22
C MET A 384 26.07 -23.14 57.72
N ASP A 385 27.04 -22.23 57.47
CA ASP A 385 27.97 -22.08 56.33
C ASP A 385 27.47 -21.76 54.90
N GLY A 386 27.77 -20.52 54.49
CA GLY A 386 28.66 -20.24 53.36
C GLY A 386 28.17 -20.50 51.93
N ALA A 387 27.49 -19.52 51.32
CA ALA A 387 27.67 -19.11 49.92
C ALA A 387 26.79 -17.88 49.60
N GLU A 388 27.42 -16.78 49.18
CA GLU A 388 26.73 -15.60 48.64
C GLU A 388 25.92 -15.96 47.39
N ARG A 389 24.64 -15.55 47.36
CA ARG A 389 23.80 -15.57 46.15
C ARG A 389 23.84 -14.17 45.51
N PRO A 390 24.07 -14.06 44.19
CA PRO A 390 24.22 -12.77 43.54
C PRO A 390 22.88 -12.01 43.52
N GLU A 391 22.95 -10.71 43.82
CA GLU A 391 21.85 -9.78 43.64
C GLU A 391 21.35 -9.79 42.19
N ARG A 392 20.03 -9.84 41.98
CA ARG A 392 19.43 -9.67 40.66
C ARG A 392 19.47 -8.19 40.28
N PRO A 393 19.97 -7.80 39.10
CA PRO A 393 20.05 -6.41 38.72
C PRO A 393 18.66 -5.82 38.49
N ALA A 394 18.48 -4.57 38.90
CA ALA A 394 17.32 -3.75 38.61
C ALA A 394 17.14 -3.57 37.08
N ARG A 395 15.91 -3.64 36.59
CA ARG A 395 15.60 -3.47 35.15
C ARG A 395 15.72 -1.98 34.77
N PRO A 396 16.46 -1.64 33.68
CA PRO A 396 16.58 -0.24 33.24
C PRO A 396 15.34 0.24 32.48
N ALA A 397 15.18 1.57 32.45
CA ALA A 397 14.09 2.30 31.79
C ALA A 397 14.11 2.15 30.26
N LYS A 398 12.94 2.29 29.62
CA LYS A 398 12.71 2.11 28.18
C LYS A 398 13.50 3.14 27.34
N GLY A 399 14.67 2.74 26.86
CA GLY A 399 15.27 3.19 25.60
C GLY A 399 15.12 2.10 24.53
N SER A 400 14.97 2.51 23.26
CA SER A 400 15.15 1.73 22.01
C SER A 400 15.55 0.26 22.20
N THR A 401 14.57 -0.65 22.12
CA THR A 401 14.68 -2.07 22.50
C THR A 401 15.79 -2.87 21.82
N TYR A 402 16.40 -2.39 20.72
CA TYR A 402 17.47 -3.08 19.98
C TYR A 402 18.88 -2.51 20.24
N GLU A 403 19.02 -1.24 20.62
CA GLU A 403 20.34 -0.60 20.87
C GLU A 403 21.07 -1.25 22.05
N THR A 404 20.32 -1.67 23.08
CA THR A 404 20.89 -2.46 24.19
C THR A 404 21.39 -3.85 23.72
N THR A 405 20.81 -4.44 22.66
CA THR A 405 21.36 -5.66 22.05
C THR A 405 22.70 -5.37 21.41
N TYR A 406 22.81 -4.24 20.71
CA TYR A 406 24.01 -3.87 19.96
C TYR A 406 25.16 -3.57 20.92
N ALA A 407 24.88 -2.86 22.02
CA ALA A 407 25.87 -2.58 23.06
C ALA A 407 26.41 -3.87 23.68
N LEU A 408 25.53 -4.79 24.10
CA LEU A 408 25.96 -6.08 24.67
C LEU A 408 26.72 -6.95 23.66
N GLN A 409 26.37 -6.89 22.38
CA GLN A 409 27.12 -7.60 21.35
C GLN A 409 28.52 -7.02 21.17
N LYS A 410 28.66 -5.68 21.17
CA LYS A 410 29.97 -5.00 21.08
C LYS A 410 30.86 -5.27 22.28
N GLU A 411 30.27 -5.62 23.42
CA GLU A 411 30.95 -6.11 24.62
C GLU A 411 31.34 -7.60 24.53
N GLY A 412 30.99 -8.30 23.45
CA GLY A 412 31.41 -9.67 23.15
C GLY A 412 30.43 -10.76 23.58
N PHE A 413 29.23 -10.41 24.07
CA PHE A 413 28.25 -11.41 24.49
C PHE A 413 27.63 -12.15 23.30
N GLY A 414 27.50 -13.48 23.44
CA GLY A 414 26.86 -14.33 22.44
C GLY A 414 25.33 -14.19 22.43
N ILE A 415 24.66 -14.68 21.38
CA ILE A 415 23.19 -14.59 21.22
C ILE A 415 22.46 -15.17 22.44
N ASP A 416 22.90 -16.34 22.93
CA ASP A 416 22.26 -17.02 24.05
C ASP A 416 22.46 -16.28 25.39
N GLU A 417 23.61 -15.64 25.58
CA GLU A 417 23.93 -14.84 26.76
C GLU A 417 23.12 -13.54 26.77
N ILE A 418 23.00 -12.88 25.61
CA ILE A 418 22.17 -11.68 25.45
C ILE A 418 20.69 -12.03 25.65
N ALA A 419 20.23 -13.15 25.08
CA ALA A 419 18.85 -13.62 25.28
C ALA A 419 18.55 -13.85 26.76
N ALA A 420 19.46 -14.49 27.50
CA ALA A 420 19.33 -14.71 28.93
C ALA A 420 19.37 -13.40 29.73
N THR A 421 20.37 -12.56 29.50
CA THR A 421 20.60 -11.27 30.18
C THR A 421 19.42 -10.34 30.00
N ARG A 422 18.87 -10.29 28.78
CA ARG A 422 17.74 -9.43 28.43
C ARG A 422 16.38 -10.07 28.67
N SER A 423 16.33 -11.35 29.07
CA SER A 423 15.09 -12.13 29.18
C SER A 423 14.25 -12.09 27.89
N MET A 424 14.90 -12.22 26.73
CA MET A 424 14.30 -12.18 25.40
C MET A 424 14.44 -13.54 24.71
N ALA A 425 13.57 -13.83 23.74
CA ALA A 425 13.73 -15.03 22.92
C ALA A 425 14.96 -14.89 21.99
N LYS A 426 15.68 -16.00 21.77
CA LYS A 426 16.82 -16.09 20.84
C LYS A 426 16.50 -15.49 19.47
N SER A 427 15.32 -15.83 18.94
CA SER A 427 14.80 -15.31 17.66
C SER A 427 14.63 -13.79 17.62
N THR A 428 14.40 -13.13 18.76
CA THR A 428 14.30 -11.66 18.82
C THR A 428 15.68 -11.02 18.84
N ILE A 429 16.67 -11.64 19.49
CA ILE A 429 18.07 -11.19 19.46
C ILE A 429 18.65 -11.34 18.05
N GLU A 430 18.42 -12.49 17.39
CA GLU A 430 18.79 -12.70 15.99
C GLU A 430 18.14 -11.68 15.05
N GLY A 431 16.88 -11.31 15.31
CA GLY A 431 16.19 -10.24 14.57
C GLY A 431 16.80 -8.86 14.77
N HIS A 432 17.27 -8.55 15.98
CA HIS A 432 18.04 -7.32 16.23
C HIS A 432 19.39 -7.36 15.51
N PHE A 433 20.09 -8.50 15.52
CA PHE A 433 21.37 -8.64 14.82
C PHE A 433 21.25 -8.45 13.31
N ALA A 434 20.25 -9.05 12.67
CA ALA A 434 19.99 -8.84 11.25
C ALA A 434 19.75 -7.35 10.92
N ARG A 435 19.02 -6.64 11.79
CA ARG A 435 18.82 -5.19 11.66
C ARG A 435 20.14 -4.43 11.82
N GLY A 436 20.94 -4.76 12.84
CA GLY A 436 22.22 -4.10 13.09
C GLY A 436 23.23 -4.31 11.96
N ILE A 437 23.21 -5.46 11.30
CA ILE A 437 24.02 -5.74 10.10
C ILE A 437 23.56 -4.86 8.93
N ALA A 438 22.24 -4.78 8.68
CA ALA A 438 21.69 -3.94 7.61
C ALA A 438 21.98 -2.44 7.82
N GLU A 439 21.94 -1.98 9.06
CA GLU A 439 22.24 -0.59 9.45
C GLU A 439 23.76 -0.29 9.53
N GLY A 440 24.61 -1.31 9.35
CA GLY A 440 26.06 -1.21 9.51
C GLY A 440 26.54 -0.96 10.94
N ALA A 441 25.66 -1.19 11.93
CA ALA A 441 25.97 -1.04 13.35
C ALA A 441 26.70 -2.26 13.94
N LEU A 442 26.55 -3.43 13.31
CA LEU A 442 27.13 -4.72 13.70
C LEU A 442 27.79 -5.41 12.50
N GLU A 443 28.94 -6.07 12.76
CA GLU A 443 29.64 -6.88 11.77
C GLU A 443 29.32 -8.37 11.96
N ILE A 444 29.11 -9.09 10.85
CA ILE A 444 28.66 -10.49 10.90
C ILE A 444 29.76 -11.45 11.40
N ASP A 445 31.04 -11.07 11.25
CA ASP A 445 32.22 -11.89 11.54
C ASP A 445 32.38 -12.27 13.02
N GLY A 446 31.65 -11.58 13.92
CA GLY A 446 31.57 -11.90 15.35
C GLY A 446 30.26 -12.57 15.78
N LEU A 447 29.37 -12.88 14.83
CA LEU A 447 28.01 -13.34 15.12
C LEU A 447 27.74 -14.78 14.70
N MET A 448 28.49 -15.27 13.71
CA MET A 448 28.43 -16.65 13.24
C MET A 448 29.74 -17.06 12.56
N PRO A 449 30.03 -18.37 12.44
CA PRO A 449 31.22 -18.86 11.75
C PRO A 449 31.24 -18.47 10.26
N ALA A 450 32.42 -18.13 9.74
CA ALA A 450 32.60 -17.75 8.33
C ALA A 450 32.12 -18.84 7.36
N GLU A 451 32.36 -20.12 7.67
CA GLU A 451 31.91 -21.25 6.85
C GLU A 451 30.37 -21.31 6.72
N GLU A 452 29.63 -21.02 7.79
CA GLU A 452 28.17 -20.97 7.77
C GLU A 452 27.65 -19.74 7.01
N ARG A 453 28.29 -18.58 7.24
CA ARG A 453 27.98 -17.33 6.53
C ARG A 453 28.14 -17.52 5.02
N ASP A 454 29.27 -18.05 4.59
CA ASP A 454 29.61 -18.20 3.16
C ASP A 454 28.71 -19.24 2.49
N THR A 455 28.42 -20.36 3.16
CA THR A 455 27.47 -21.37 2.66
C THR A 455 26.08 -20.77 2.39
N ILE A 456 25.58 -19.91 3.28
CA ILE A 456 24.28 -19.27 3.12
C ILE A 456 24.35 -18.16 2.05
N ALA A 457 25.45 -17.40 2.03
CA ALA A 457 25.64 -16.28 1.10
C ALA A 457 25.75 -16.76 -0.35
N ASP A 458 26.51 -17.82 -0.61
CA ASP A 458 26.68 -18.39 -1.95
C ASP A 458 25.34 -18.88 -2.50
N TRP A 459 24.56 -19.59 -1.68
CA TRP A 459 23.21 -20.01 -2.08
C TRP A 459 22.31 -18.82 -2.38
N MET A 460 22.37 -17.73 -1.59
CA MET A 460 21.55 -16.53 -1.82
C MET A 460 21.95 -15.80 -3.10
N ARG A 461 23.24 -15.74 -3.42
CA ARG A 461 23.76 -15.13 -4.66
C ARG A 461 23.42 -15.95 -5.90
N GLU A 462 23.39 -17.27 -5.78
CA GLU A 462 22.96 -18.17 -6.86
C GLU A 462 21.43 -18.19 -7.07
N ASN A 463 20.66 -17.76 -6.07
CA ASN A 463 19.20 -17.86 -6.04
C ASN A 463 18.52 -16.51 -5.73
N THR A 464 18.87 -15.46 -6.47
CA THR A 464 18.40 -14.07 -6.23
C THR A 464 16.88 -13.89 -6.33
N ASP A 465 16.16 -14.80 -6.98
CA ASP A 465 14.70 -14.80 -7.11
C ASP A 465 13.97 -15.55 -5.97
N LYS A 466 14.71 -16.21 -5.07
CA LYS A 466 14.13 -17.07 -4.02
C LYS A 466 13.98 -16.38 -2.67
N SER A 467 12.98 -16.79 -1.92
CA SER A 467 12.65 -16.25 -0.60
C SER A 467 13.44 -16.93 0.52
N LEU A 468 13.44 -16.33 1.73
CA LEU A 468 14.00 -16.97 2.92
C LEU A 468 13.31 -18.30 3.30
N ASN A 469 12.05 -18.49 2.88
CA ASN A 469 11.36 -19.77 3.10
C ASN A 469 11.93 -20.85 2.18
N ASP A 470 12.34 -20.51 0.96
CA ASP A 470 13.00 -21.42 0.03
C ASP A 470 14.41 -21.76 0.53
N ALA A 471 15.13 -20.78 1.09
CA ALA A 471 16.41 -21.02 1.77
C ALA A 471 16.23 -22.00 2.93
N ARG A 472 15.17 -21.83 3.75
CA ARG A 472 14.87 -22.74 4.85
C ARG A 472 14.47 -24.14 4.38
N ALA A 473 13.77 -24.25 3.26
CA ALA A 473 13.42 -25.53 2.64
C ALA A 473 14.67 -26.25 2.12
N ASN A 474 15.64 -25.53 1.54
CA ASN A 474 16.91 -26.07 1.06
C ASN A 474 17.82 -26.56 2.19
N PHE A 475 18.03 -25.72 3.21
CA PHE A 475 18.96 -26.03 4.29
C PHE A 475 18.35 -26.87 5.42
N GLY A 476 17.04 -27.09 5.42
CA GLY A 476 16.35 -27.77 6.50
C GLY A 476 16.66 -27.11 7.84
N ASP A 477 16.75 -27.91 8.92
CA ASP A 477 16.99 -27.41 10.28
C ASP A 477 18.45 -27.04 10.57
N ARG A 478 19.33 -27.06 9.56
CA ARG A 478 20.75 -26.72 9.71
C ARG A 478 20.97 -25.26 10.12
N PHE A 479 20.12 -24.33 9.68
CA PHE A 479 20.21 -22.91 10.01
C PHE A 479 18.89 -22.33 10.52
N SER A 480 18.97 -21.49 11.54
CA SER A 480 17.81 -20.77 12.08
C SER A 480 17.32 -19.71 11.07
N PHE A 481 16.02 -19.38 11.11
CA PHE A 481 15.50 -18.23 10.34
C PHE A 481 16.20 -16.92 10.70
N GLY A 482 16.75 -16.81 11.91
CA GLY A 482 17.56 -15.67 12.33
C GLY A 482 18.90 -15.60 11.61
N GLN A 483 19.63 -16.73 11.56
CA GLN A 483 20.90 -16.84 10.84
C GLN A 483 20.73 -16.53 9.35
N LEU A 484 19.70 -17.08 8.70
CA LEU A 484 19.39 -16.79 7.30
C LEU A 484 19.12 -15.29 7.07
N ARG A 485 18.38 -14.62 7.98
CA ARG A 485 18.14 -13.17 7.89
C ARG A 485 19.40 -12.33 8.10
N MET A 486 20.30 -12.76 8.99
CA MET A 486 21.56 -12.07 9.25
C MET A 486 22.46 -12.09 8.01
N VAL A 487 22.60 -13.25 7.36
CA VAL A 487 23.38 -13.37 6.12
C VAL A 487 22.71 -12.61 4.97
N GLN A 488 21.37 -12.64 4.85
CA GLN A 488 20.68 -11.84 3.84
C GLN A 488 20.92 -10.33 4.02
N ALA A 489 20.92 -9.84 5.27
CA ALA A 489 21.23 -8.45 5.56
C ALA A 489 22.69 -8.09 5.21
N TRP A 490 23.61 -9.03 5.43
CA TRP A 490 25.03 -8.87 5.10
C TRP A 490 25.27 -8.85 3.59
N VAL A 491 24.71 -9.82 2.84
CA VAL A 491 24.83 -9.88 1.37
C VAL A 491 24.30 -8.62 0.70
N LYS A 492 23.12 -8.13 1.13
CA LYS A 492 22.55 -6.88 0.60
C LYS A 492 23.45 -5.68 0.84
N ARG A 493 24.08 -5.61 2.03
CA ARG A 493 25.01 -4.54 2.38
C ARG A 493 26.31 -4.61 1.57
N GLU A 494 26.85 -5.81 1.31
CA GLU A 494 28.04 -5.98 0.44
C GLU A 494 27.75 -5.60 -1.01
N GLU A 495 26.55 -5.90 -1.51
CA GLU A 495 26.14 -5.61 -2.89
C GLU A 495 25.68 -4.16 -3.11
N GLY A 496 25.63 -3.35 -2.05
CA GLY A 496 25.24 -1.93 -2.11
C GLY A 496 23.74 -1.71 -2.39
N VAL A 497 22.89 -2.66 -2.00
CA VAL A 497 21.43 -2.69 -2.23
C VAL A 497 20.63 -2.31 -0.99
#